data_AF-F8Q2C0-F1
#
_entry.id   AF-F8Q2C0-F1
#
_cell.length_a   1.000
_cell.length_b   1.000
_cell.length_c   1.000
_cell.angle_alpha   90.00
_cell.angle_beta   90.00
_cell.angle_gamma   90.00
#
_symmetry.space_group_name_H-M   'P 1'
#
loop_
_entity.id
_entity.type
_entity.pdbx_description
1 polymer ?
#
loop_
_entity_poly.entity_id
_entity_poly.type
_entity_poly.pdbx_seq_one_letter_code
_entity_poly.pdbx_strand_id
1 'polypeptide(L)'
;MYGIPSSLLLYSTNDCLHSRKASVNGAIAIKGANGNYLRVTNSGGLEFSSPVVDDDAVFVAQLIGDKLSLIGNNGKYVNMYYLEDVKCEGPGAGLVDGKTYYLSSDPGNAAYHGSLAVKKEEDQSCQFAIENIVKPNVSGTITIRTIDGRYMKVTGTNGLECSSQDLDDNAKFIVKQKGAKVALIGNNGKYVNMYYVHDVKCEGPSGGLDVGVAYHSNGTVCFTISGYQGQNGNTYYLSCDTGNAAYNGSLAVKRAEDSTCRFVIDNVGGLSGHIATNNMQVRCLLYPHWLIVCFRPKISGIIAIKDVHGRYLKVTDSNGLVFQSRNLDNQAKFHVKLQNGRLNLIGIRRSLLSVIKLTHLFFKGTMGNM
;
A
#
# COMPACT_ATOMS: atom_id res chain seq x y z
N MET A 1 17.54 21.09 26.34
CA MET A 1 17.32 21.74 25.03
C MET A 1 17.16 20.63 24.01
N TYR A 2 15.94 20.39 23.52
CA TYR A 2 15.68 19.36 22.51
C TYR A 2 16.14 19.91 21.14
N GLY A 3 17.31 19.46 20.70
CA GLY A 3 17.94 19.90 19.45
C GLY A 3 17.33 19.22 18.22
N ILE A 4 17.44 19.90 17.08
CA ILE A 4 17.05 19.40 15.75
C ILE A 4 17.86 18.11 15.46
N PRO A 5 17.22 17.00 15.04
CA PRO A 5 17.91 15.72 14.88
C PRO A 5 19.06 15.78 13.87
N SER A 6 20.16 15.10 14.22
CA SER A 6 21.20 14.76 13.26
C SER A 6 20.72 13.66 12.33
N SER A 7 21.02 13.87 11.06
CA SER A 7 20.55 13.05 9.97
C SER A 7 21.63 12.12 9.48
N LEU A 8 21.20 10.90 9.23
CA LEU A 8 21.88 9.97 8.36
C LEU A 8 21.71 10.46 6.91
N LEU A 9 22.81 10.82 6.24
CA LEU A 9 22.79 11.14 4.82
C LEU A 9 22.77 9.83 4.03
N LEU A 10 21.64 9.55 3.38
CA LEU A 10 21.55 8.48 2.38
C LEU A 10 21.81 9.10 1.00
N TYR A 11 22.92 8.74 0.39
CA TYR A 11 23.17 9.05 -1.02
C TYR A 11 22.44 8.03 -1.90
N SER A 12 21.73 8.52 -2.93
CA SER A 12 21.12 7.67 -3.95
C SER A 12 22.04 7.61 -5.17
N THR A 13 22.44 6.42 -5.57
CA THR A 13 23.40 6.20 -6.67
C THR A 13 22.82 6.38 -8.08
N ASN A 14 21.56 6.78 -8.22
CA ASN A 14 20.94 6.90 -9.55
C ASN A 14 21.16 8.24 -10.25
N ASP A 15 21.91 9.18 -9.68
CA ASP A 15 22.38 10.36 -10.43
C ASP A 15 23.78 10.75 -9.98
N CYS A 16 24.75 10.49 -10.85
CA CYS A 16 26.05 11.16 -10.81
C CYS A 16 25.80 12.64 -11.13
N LEU A 17 25.53 13.45 -10.10
CA LEU A 17 25.74 14.90 -10.00
C LEU A 17 25.04 15.37 -8.73
N HIS A 18 25.75 16.16 -7.94
CA HIS A 18 25.17 17.10 -6.98
C HIS A 18 23.85 17.65 -7.56
N SER A 19 22.73 17.52 -6.83
CA SER A 19 21.40 18.09 -7.15
C SER A 19 20.35 17.23 -7.88
N ARG A 20 20.04 16.04 -7.37
CA ARG A 20 18.62 15.66 -7.22
C ARG A 20 18.38 15.15 -5.82
N LYS A 21 17.94 16.05 -4.93
CA LYS A 21 17.09 15.66 -3.80
C LYS A 21 15.92 14.94 -4.45
N ALA A 22 15.99 13.61 -4.53
CA ALA A 22 14.84 12.83 -4.93
C ALA A 22 13.66 13.33 -4.08
N SER A 23 12.48 13.44 -4.67
CA SER A 23 11.27 13.83 -3.92
C SER A 23 10.91 12.67 -2.97
N VAL A 24 11.74 12.44 -1.95
CA VAL A 24 11.67 11.32 -1.03
C VAL A 24 10.73 11.74 0.10
N ASN A 25 9.43 11.71 -0.18
CA ASN A 25 8.40 11.93 0.82
C ASN A 25 7.32 10.87 0.65
N GLY A 26 7.03 10.14 1.72
CA GLY A 26 6.11 9.01 1.71
C GLY A 26 6.82 7.66 1.87
N ALA A 27 6.19 6.59 1.40
CA ALA A 27 6.71 5.24 1.56
C ALA A 27 7.85 4.96 0.59
N ILE A 28 8.95 4.44 1.11
CA ILE A 28 10.14 4.07 0.33
C ILE A 28 10.69 2.72 0.75
N ALA A 29 11.53 2.13 -0.11
CA ALA A 29 12.44 1.06 0.22
C ALA A 29 13.87 1.49 -0.09
N ILE A 30 14.83 0.94 0.66
CA ILE A 30 16.26 1.24 0.51
C ILE A 30 16.97 -0.05 0.15
N LYS A 31 17.62 -0.08 -1.01
CA LYS A 31 18.29 -1.26 -1.55
C LYS A 31 19.80 -1.11 -1.41
N GLY A 32 20.45 -2.09 -0.78
CA GLY A 32 21.90 -2.16 -0.65
C GLY A 32 22.57 -2.64 -1.93
N ALA A 33 23.89 -2.46 -2.00
CA ALA A 33 24.70 -2.91 -3.13
C ALA A 33 24.64 -4.44 -3.37
N ASN A 34 24.30 -5.22 -2.34
CA ASN A 34 24.10 -6.67 -2.44
C ASN A 34 22.75 -7.06 -3.10
N GLY A 35 21.90 -6.09 -3.44
CA GLY A 35 20.60 -6.31 -4.06
C GLY A 35 19.45 -6.58 -3.06
N ASN A 36 19.74 -6.67 -1.77
CA ASN A 36 18.73 -6.81 -0.73
C ASN A 36 18.23 -5.45 -0.26
N TYR A 37 17.04 -5.43 0.33
CA TYR A 37 16.44 -4.25 0.93
C TYR A 37 16.72 -4.19 2.43
N LEU A 38 16.91 -2.97 2.92
CA LEU A 38 16.94 -2.63 4.33
C LEU A 38 15.62 -3.04 4.97
N ARG A 39 15.67 -3.75 6.09
CA ARG A 39 14.50 -4.24 6.83
C ARG A 39 14.64 -3.97 8.30
N VAL A 40 13.51 -3.69 8.95
CA VAL A 40 13.41 -3.64 10.41
C VAL A 40 13.26 -5.05 10.94
N THR A 41 14.10 -5.44 11.91
CA THR A 41 13.96 -6.74 12.58
C THR A 41 12.95 -6.66 13.73
N ASN A 42 12.46 -7.82 14.18
CA ASN A 42 11.53 -7.90 15.31
C ASN A 42 12.07 -7.28 16.62
N SER A 43 13.40 -7.17 16.77
CA SER A 43 14.03 -6.53 17.92
C SER A 43 14.23 -5.03 17.76
N GLY A 44 13.85 -4.42 16.62
CA GLY A 44 14.13 -3.01 16.30
C GLY A 44 15.49 -2.78 15.64
N GLY A 45 16.21 -3.85 15.31
CA GLY A 45 17.42 -3.80 14.50
C GLY A 45 17.16 -3.50 13.02
N LEU A 46 18.24 -3.47 12.25
CA LEU A 46 18.26 -3.18 10.82
C LEU A 46 19.15 -4.20 10.10
N GLU A 47 18.69 -4.71 8.95
CA GLU A 47 19.45 -5.67 8.15
C GLU A 47 19.13 -5.57 6.65
N PHE A 48 20.08 -5.94 5.79
CA PHE A 48 19.89 -6.08 4.34
C PHE A 48 19.72 -7.56 3.95
N SER A 49 18.60 -8.16 4.34
CA SER A 49 18.41 -9.64 4.34
C SER A 49 17.56 -10.20 3.21
N SER A 50 16.77 -9.37 2.51
CA SER A 50 15.76 -9.87 1.58
C SER A 50 15.77 -9.13 0.25
N PRO A 51 15.64 -9.82 -0.89
CA PRO A 51 15.50 -9.19 -2.21
C PRO A 51 14.07 -8.71 -2.50
N VAL A 52 13.12 -8.86 -1.57
CA VAL A 52 11.73 -8.41 -1.72
C VAL A 52 11.41 -7.27 -0.75
N VAL A 53 10.56 -6.35 -1.19
CA VAL A 53 10.06 -5.25 -0.35
C VAL A 53 8.78 -5.70 0.33
N ASP A 54 8.87 -6.21 1.55
CA ASP A 54 7.72 -6.51 2.41
C ASP A 54 7.43 -5.38 3.41
N ASP A 55 6.50 -5.60 4.34
CA ASP A 55 6.13 -4.61 5.35
C ASP A 55 7.31 -4.14 6.21
N ASP A 56 8.32 -4.98 6.44
CA ASP A 56 9.52 -4.63 7.22
C ASP A 56 10.52 -3.82 6.42
N ALA A 57 10.44 -3.88 5.09
CA ALA A 57 11.31 -3.16 4.17
C ALA A 57 10.79 -1.76 3.78
N VAL A 58 9.56 -1.42 4.19
CA VAL A 58 8.94 -0.13 3.86
C VAL A 58 9.16 0.87 5.00
N PHE A 59 9.79 1.98 4.66
CA PHE A 59 10.01 3.12 5.56
C PHE A 59 9.16 4.30 5.14
N VAL A 60 8.64 5.06 6.11
CA VAL A 60 8.10 6.39 5.84
C VAL A 60 9.25 7.39 5.88
N ALA A 61 9.50 8.02 4.74
CA ALA A 61 10.50 9.05 4.60
C ALA A 61 9.85 10.44 4.74
N GLN A 62 10.41 11.25 5.62
CA GLN A 62 9.98 12.63 5.84
C GLN A 62 11.17 13.57 5.72
N LEU A 63 11.03 14.62 4.92
CA LEU A 63 12.02 15.69 4.86
C LEU A 63 11.83 16.65 6.04
N ILE A 64 12.87 16.85 6.83
CA ILE A 64 12.92 17.80 7.95
C ILE A 64 14.06 18.78 7.63
N GLY A 65 13.72 19.96 7.12
CA GLY A 65 14.70 20.90 6.59
C GLY A 65 15.35 20.36 5.32
N ASP A 66 16.67 20.16 5.34
CA ASP A 66 17.46 19.56 4.27
C ASP A 66 17.76 18.06 4.50
N LYS A 67 17.20 17.49 5.56
CA LYS A 67 17.52 16.15 6.07
C LYS A 67 16.39 15.16 5.84
N LEU A 68 16.75 13.91 5.57
CA LEU A 68 15.79 12.82 5.47
C LEU A 68 15.67 12.10 6.82
N SER A 69 14.44 11.96 7.30
CA SER A 69 14.09 11.14 8.46
C SER A 69 13.37 9.88 7.98
N LEU A 70 13.70 8.73 8.57
CA LEU A 70 13.15 7.43 8.21
C LEU A 70 12.45 6.83 9.41
N ILE A 71 11.21 6.41 9.21
CA ILE A 71 10.40 5.75 10.23
C ILE A 71 10.09 4.34 9.76
N GLY A 72 10.50 3.34 10.54
CA GLY A 72 10.22 1.94 10.27
C GLY A 72 8.76 1.56 10.53
N ASN A 73 8.37 0.36 10.12
CA ASN A 73 7.02 -0.16 10.35
C ASN A 73 6.66 -0.33 11.84
N ASN A 74 7.67 -0.42 12.70
CA ASN A 74 7.54 -0.41 14.16
C ASN A 74 7.23 0.99 14.76
N GLY A 75 7.10 2.01 13.90
CA GLY A 75 6.82 3.40 14.29
C GLY A 75 7.99 4.12 14.94
N LYS A 76 9.20 3.55 14.87
CA LYS A 76 10.42 4.14 15.42
C LYS A 76 11.28 4.75 14.33
N TYR A 77 12.12 5.70 14.74
CA TYR A 77 13.04 6.36 13.82
C TYR A 77 14.31 5.53 13.67
N VAL A 78 14.82 5.48 12.44
CA VAL A 78 16.20 5.07 12.17
C VAL A 78 17.12 6.15 12.74
N ASN A 79 17.95 5.77 13.71
CA ASN A 79 18.75 6.71 14.46
C ASN A 79 20.14 6.16 14.76
N MET A 80 21.09 7.07 14.89
CA MET A 80 22.45 6.78 15.30
C MET A 80 22.55 6.70 16.82
N TYR A 81 23.26 5.68 17.30
CA TYR A 81 23.62 5.44 18.69
C TYR A 81 25.14 5.47 18.83
N TYR A 82 25.63 6.24 19.81
CA TYR A 82 27.03 6.27 20.23
C TYR A 82 28.09 6.47 19.12
N LEU A 83 27.74 7.18 18.04
CA LEU A 83 28.59 7.52 16.88
C LEU A 83 29.04 6.36 15.97
N GLU A 84 28.69 5.11 16.28
CA GLU A 84 29.20 3.94 15.56
C GLU A 84 28.09 3.03 15.02
N ASP A 85 26.88 3.16 15.55
CA ASP A 85 25.79 2.21 15.30
C ASP A 85 24.49 2.91 14.86
N VAL A 86 23.73 2.26 13.98
CA VAL A 86 22.39 2.71 13.56
C VAL A 86 21.36 1.62 13.81
N LYS A 87 20.23 1.99 14.43
CA LYS A 87 19.09 1.09 14.70
C LYS A 87 17.76 1.80 14.46
N CYS A 88 16.68 1.03 14.34
CA CYS A 88 15.31 1.54 14.22
C CYS A 88 14.59 1.50 15.56
N GLU A 89 15.18 2.15 16.57
CA GLU A 89 14.68 2.20 17.95
C GLU A 89 14.52 3.63 18.48
N GLY A 90 14.87 4.63 17.66
CA GLY A 90 15.01 6.02 18.09
C GLY A 90 13.66 6.68 18.42
N PRO A 91 13.61 7.56 19.45
CA PRO A 91 12.44 8.38 19.74
C PRO A 91 12.31 9.60 18.81
N GLY A 92 13.23 9.78 17.84
CA GLY A 92 13.24 10.89 16.88
C GLY A 92 14.27 11.99 17.14
N ALA A 93 15.15 11.86 18.14
CA ALA A 93 16.26 12.77 18.41
C ALA A 93 17.62 12.10 18.15
N GLY A 94 18.34 12.55 17.12
CA GLY A 94 19.67 12.06 16.76
C GLY A 94 20.82 12.83 17.41
N LEU A 95 22.02 12.26 17.37
CA LEU A 95 23.22 12.77 18.02
C LEU A 95 23.80 14.01 17.32
N VAL A 96 23.77 15.19 17.95
CA VAL A 96 24.22 16.47 17.35
C VAL A 96 25.67 16.78 17.69
N ASP A 97 26.58 16.48 16.77
CA ASP A 97 28.01 16.87 16.87
C ASP A 97 28.52 17.73 15.69
N GLY A 98 27.65 18.02 14.72
CA GLY A 98 27.98 18.85 13.54
C GLY A 98 28.83 18.15 12.48
N LYS A 99 29.11 16.85 12.62
CA LYS A 99 29.88 16.07 11.65
C LYS A 99 28.99 15.30 10.69
N THR A 100 29.56 14.94 9.54
CA THR A 100 28.92 14.06 8.56
C THR A 100 29.40 12.63 8.76
N TYR A 101 28.44 11.71 8.69
CA TYR A 101 28.64 10.29 8.84
C TYR A 101 27.83 9.54 7.78
N TYR A 102 28.31 8.38 7.38
CA TYR A 102 27.72 7.55 6.34
C TYR A 102 27.11 6.28 6.96
N LEU A 103 25.85 5.97 6.61
CA LEU A 103 25.27 4.65 6.92
C LEU A 103 26.00 3.60 6.10
N SER A 104 26.40 2.50 6.72
CA SER A 104 26.94 1.33 6.03
C SER A 104 25.93 0.18 6.04
N SER A 105 25.90 -0.65 5.00
CA SER A 105 25.22 -1.96 5.02
C SER A 105 25.95 -3.01 5.86
N ASP A 106 27.16 -2.71 6.33
CA ASP A 106 27.92 -3.60 7.20
C ASP A 106 27.28 -3.70 8.58
N PRO A 107 27.41 -4.85 9.26
CA PRO A 107 27.01 -4.98 10.65
C PRO A 107 27.71 -3.94 11.52
N GLY A 108 26.96 -3.35 12.44
CA GLY A 108 27.50 -2.50 13.49
C GLY A 108 28.21 -3.32 14.57
N ASN A 109 28.48 -2.68 15.70
CA ASN A 109 29.15 -3.30 16.83
C ASN A 109 28.29 -4.45 17.40
N ALA A 110 28.93 -5.60 17.63
CA ALA A 110 28.25 -6.80 18.12
C ALA A 110 27.48 -6.61 19.43
N ALA A 111 27.91 -5.67 20.29
CA ALA A 111 27.22 -5.33 21.54
C ALA A 111 25.85 -4.65 21.31
N TYR A 112 25.60 -4.09 20.13
CA TYR A 112 24.37 -3.40 19.75
C TYR A 112 23.50 -4.20 18.78
N HIS A 113 23.61 -5.54 18.83
CA HIS A 113 22.79 -6.57 18.18
C HIS A 113 21.78 -6.07 17.14
N GLY A 114 22.09 -6.33 15.86
CA GLY A 114 21.25 -5.91 14.74
C GLY A 114 21.36 -4.42 14.45
N SER A 115 22.46 -3.77 14.85
CA SER A 115 22.82 -2.45 14.34
C SER A 115 23.52 -2.54 12.99
N LEU A 116 23.45 -1.45 12.24
CA LEU A 116 24.29 -1.19 11.09
C LEU A 116 25.43 -0.24 11.45
N ALA A 117 26.58 -0.39 10.81
CA ALA A 117 27.75 0.44 11.09
C ALA A 117 27.58 1.88 10.58
N VAL A 118 28.24 2.80 11.27
CA VAL A 118 28.45 4.19 10.85
C VAL A 118 29.90 4.38 10.43
N LYS A 119 30.14 4.94 9.25
CA LYS A 119 31.48 5.24 8.73
C LYS A 119 31.74 6.74 8.64
N LYS A 120 33.02 7.12 8.76
CA LYS A 120 33.50 8.51 8.61
C LYS A 120 33.88 8.83 7.17
N GLU A 121 34.17 7.80 6.37
CA GLU A 121 34.47 7.89 4.95
C GLU A 121 33.49 7.01 4.18
N GLU A 122 33.13 7.44 2.97
CA GLU A 122 32.22 6.71 2.10
C GLU A 122 32.97 5.57 1.40
N ASP A 123 32.33 4.40 1.33
CA ASP A 123 32.75 3.28 0.50
C ASP A 123 31.53 2.56 -0.10
N GLN A 124 31.75 1.41 -0.75
CA GLN A 124 30.68 0.69 -1.44
C GLN A 124 29.53 0.26 -0.52
N SER A 125 29.78 0.01 0.76
CA SER A 125 28.71 -0.38 1.69
C SER A 125 27.83 0.81 2.09
N CYS A 126 28.26 2.04 1.78
CA CYS A 126 27.50 3.27 2.02
C CYS A 126 26.58 3.68 0.86
N GLN A 127 26.59 2.89 -0.21
CA GLN A 127 25.86 3.19 -1.44
C GLN A 127 24.52 2.45 -1.47
N PHE A 128 23.45 3.21 -1.62
CA PHE A 128 22.09 2.69 -1.65
C PHE A 128 21.29 3.20 -2.84
N ALA A 129 20.36 2.38 -3.33
CA ALA A 129 19.28 2.85 -4.18
C ALA A 129 18.02 3.12 -3.33
N ILE A 130 17.34 4.23 -3.60
CA ILE A 130 16.07 4.57 -2.94
C ILE A 130 14.95 4.41 -3.95
N GLU A 131 13.96 3.61 -3.60
CA GLU A 131 12.80 3.33 -4.43
C GLU A 131 11.55 3.90 -3.76
N ASN A 132 10.75 4.68 -4.49
CA ASN A 132 9.42 5.06 -4.02
C ASN A 132 8.50 3.85 -4.08
N ILE A 133 7.82 3.56 -2.98
CA ILE A 133 6.93 2.41 -2.88
C ILE A 133 5.49 2.89 -2.80
N VAL A 134 4.65 2.32 -3.66
CA VAL A 134 3.21 2.38 -3.50
C VAL A 134 2.80 1.11 -2.75
N LYS A 135 2.15 1.28 -1.59
CA LYS A 135 1.67 0.17 -0.75
C LYS A 135 0.15 0.02 -0.91
N PRO A 136 -0.36 -0.84 -1.82
CA PRO A 136 -1.78 -1.11 -1.90
C PRO A 136 -2.29 -1.70 -0.58
N ASN A 137 -3.50 -1.33 -0.19
CA ASN A 137 -4.12 -1.90 1.00
C ASN A 137 -4.58 -3.34 0.70
N VAL A 138 -3.92 -4.33 1.30
CA VAL A 138 -4.30 -5.76 1.20
C VAL A 138 -5.05 -6.15 2.48
N SER A 139 -6.33 -5.77 2.58
CA SER A 139 -7.19 -6.08 3.73
C SER A 139 -8.66 -6.13 3.32
N GLY A 140 -9.53 -6.67 4.18
CA GLY A 140 -10.97 -6.75 3.90
C GLY A 140 -11.27 -7.61 2.66
N THR A 141 -12.25 -7.19 1.86
CA THR A 141 -12.53 -7.86 0.58
C THR A 141 -11.79 -7.16 -0.55
N ILE A 142 -10.99 -7.91 -1.30
CA ILE A 142 -10.19 -7.44 -2.41
C ILE A 142 -10.51 -8.18 -3.70
N THR A 143 -10.13 -7.58 -4.82
CA THR A 143 -9.90 -8.29 -6.08
C THR A 143 -8.41 -8.30 -6.39
N ILE A 144 -7.96 -9.40 -6.96
CA ILE A 144 -6.58 -9.60 -7.39
C ILE A 144 -6.61 -9.68 -8.92
N ARG A 145 -5.93 -8.76 -9.59
CA ARG A 145 -5.99 -8.63 -11.05
C ARG A 145 -4.58 -8.60 -11.64
N THR A 146 -4.35 -9.30 -12.73
CA THR A 146 -3.10 -9.21 -13.48
C THR A 146 -2.92 -7.83 -14.12
N ILE A 147 -1.69 -7.52 -14.54
CA ILE A 147 -1.36 -6.24 -15.19
C ILE A 147 -2.21 -6.03 -16.46
N ASP A 148 -2.49 -7.09 -17.22
CA ASP A 148 -3.33 -7.08 -18.42
C ASP A 148 -4.85 -7.12 -18.14
N GLY A 149 -5.25 -7.02 -16.87
CA GLY A 149 -6.65 -6.78 -16.51
C GLY A 149 -7.47 -8.01 -16.17
N ARG A 150 -6.92 -9.22 -16.22
CA ARG A 150 -7.65 -10.45 -15.89
C ARG A 150 -7.71 -10.64 -14.37
N TYR A 151 -8.90 -10.91 -13.85
CA TYR A 151 -9.08 -11.18 -12.43
C TYR A 151 -8.70 -12.62 -12.11
N MET A 152 -8.00 -12.81 -11.00
CA MET A 152 -7.93 -14.13 -10.35
C MET A 152 -9.34 -14.48 -9.87
N LYS A 153 -9.86 -15.64 -10.25
CA LYS A 153 -11.22 -16.07 -9.95
C LYS A 153 -11.26 -17.48 -9.38
N VAL A 154 -12.19 -17.71 -8.47
CA VAL A 154 -12.58 -19.06 -8.04
C VAL A 154 -13.41 -19.72 -9.13
N THR A 155 -13.03 -20.93 -9.55
CA THR A 155 -13.79 -21.68 -10.56
C THR A 155 -14.91 -22.51 -9.92
N GLY A 156 -15.86 -22.98 -10.73
CA GLY A 156 -16.95 -23.88 -10.26
C GLY A 156 -16.45 -25.20 -9.68
N THR A 157 -15.20 -25.59 -9.95
CA THR A 157 -14.55 -26.77 -9.38
C THR A 157 -13.70 -26.44 -8.15
N ASN A 158 -13.84 -25.24 -7.56
CA ASN A 158 -12.99 -24.71 -6.48
C ASN A 158 -11.51 -24.48 -6.86
N GLY A 159 -11.21 -24.49 -8.16
CA GLY A 159 -9.91 -24.07 -8.68
C GLY A 159 -9.73 -22.55 -8.62
N LEU A 160 -8.61 -22.10 -9.18
CA LEU A 160 -8.28 -20.71 -9.42
C LEU A 160 -7.88 -20.54 -10.89
N GLU A 161 -8.31 -19.45 -11.50
CA GLU A 161 -7.93 -19.09 -12.87
C GLU A 161 -7.77 -17.58 -13.03
N CYS A 162 -7.09 -17.18 -14.11
CA CYS A 162 -6.95 -15.77 -14.49
C CYS A 162 -7.31 -15.59 -15.97
N SER A 163 -8.55 -15.87 -16.34
CA SER A 163 -8.98 -15.94 -17.75
C SER A 163 -9.88 -14.78 -18.20
N SER A 164 -10.56 -14.11 -17.27
CA SER A 164 -11.61 -13.12 -17.55
C SER A 164 -11.29 -11.75 -16.95
N GLN A 165 -11.62 -10.68 -17.68
CA GLN A 165 -11.57 -9.29 -17.19
C GLN A 165 -12.88 -8.84 -16.52
N ASP A 166 -13.88 -9.72 -16.44
CA ASP A 166 -15.17 -9.38 -15.85
C ASP A 166 -15.06 -9.42 -14.32
N LEU A 167 -15.51 -8.35 -13.66
CA LEU A 167 -15.63 -8.34 -12.21
C LEU A 167 -16.96 -8.99 -11.79
N ASP A 168 -16.88 -10.13 -11.12
CA ASP A 168 -18.00 -10.84 -10.52
C ASP A 168 -17.68 -11.27 -9.08
N ASP A 169 -18.57 -12.04 -8.45
CA ASP A 169 -18.34 -12.52 -7.08
C ASP A 169 -17.21 -13.56 -6.99
N ASN A 170 -16.89 -14.28 -8.07
CA ASN A 170 -15.79 -15.24 -8.09
C ASN A 170 -14.42 -14.56 -8.05
N ALA A 171 -14.34 -13.29 -8.45
CA ALA A 171 -13.13 -12.47 -8.38
C ALA A 171 -12.84 -11.86 -7.00
N LYS A 172 -13.72 -12.07 -6.00
CA LYS A 172 -13.64 -11.43 -4.68
C LYS A 172 -13.03 -12.39 -3.66
N PHE A 173 -12.01 -11.90 -2.96
CA PHE A 173 -11.33 -12.63 -1.90
C PHE A 173 -11.39 -11.85 -0.59
N ILE A 174 -11.72 -12.53 0.50
CA ILE A 174 -11.58 -11.97 1.85
C ILE A 174 -10.15 -12.22 2.32
N VAL A 175 -9.48 -11.15 2.76
CA VAL A 175 -8.15 -11.19 3.33
C VAL A 175 -8.24 -11.40 4.83
N LYS A 176 -7.58 -12.44 5.33
CA LYS A 176 -7.41 -12.71 6.76
C LYS A 176 -5.96 -12.48 7.15
N GLN A 177 -5.72 -11.53 8.06
CA GLN A 177 -4.38 -11.22 8.56
C GLN A 177 -3.84 -12.36 9.44
N LYS A 178 -2.55 -12.68 9.25
CA LYS A 178 -1.82 -13.78 9.88
C LYS A 178 -0.40 -13.31 10.25
N GLY A 179 -0.33 -12.37 11.20
CA GLY A 179 0.92 -11.66 11.49
C GLY A 179 1.33 -10.79 10.30
N ALA A 180 2.56 -10.95 9.82
CA ALA A 180 3.07 -10.26 8.62
C ALA A 180 2.62 -10.91 7.28
N LYS A 181 1.89 -12.03 7.35
CA LYS A 181 1.34 -12.74 6.19
C LYS A 181 -0.18 -12.59 6.11
N VAL A 182 -0.73 -12.95 4.97
CA VAL A 182 -2.17 -12.99 4.73
C VAL A 182 -2.61 -14.36 4.24
N ALA A 183 -3.82 -14.75 4.63
CA ALA A 183 -4.54 -15.85 4.01
C ALA A 183 -5.69 -15.28 3.18
N LEU A 184 -5.96 -15.89 2.02
CA LEU A 184 -7.03 -15.48 1.12
C LEU A 184 -8.18 -16.48 1.19
N ILE A 185 -9.41 -15.99 1.27
CA ILE A 185 -10.62 -16.81 1.31
C ILE A 185 -11.48 -16.45 0.10
N GLY A 186 -11.75 -17.43 -0.77
CA GLY A 186 -12.60 -17.24 -1.94
C GLY A 186 -14.07 -17.12 -1.59
N ASN A 187 -14.88 -16.72 -2.56
CA ASN A 187 -16.34 -16.62 -2.41
C ASN A 187 -17.02 -17.98 -2.14
N ASN A 188 -16.37 -19.09 -2.46
CA ASN A 188 -16.78 -20.45 -2.10
C ASN A 188 -16.58 -20.76 -0.60
N GLY A 189 -16.10 -19.80 0.20
CA GLY A 189 -15.86 -19.94 1.63
C GLY A 189 -14.61 -20.76 1.99
N LYS A 190 -13.84 -21.21 0.99
CA LYS A 190 -12.63 -22.00 1.19
C LYS A 190 -11.40 -21.11 1.16
N TYR A 191 -10.34 -21.58 1.80
CA TYR A 191 -9.06 -20.88 1.78
C TYR A 191 -8.31 -21.19 0.49
N VAL A 192 -7.62 -20.20 -0.05
CA VAL A 192 -6.53 -20.43 -1.00
C VAL A 192 -5.48 -21.26 -0.29
N ASN A 193 -5.08 -22.36 -0.91
CA ASN A 193 -4.15 -23.31 -0.34
C ASN A 193 -3.21 -23.87 -1.40
N MET A 194 -2.06 -24.36 -0.94
CA MET A 194 -1.04 -24.97 -1.78
C MET A 194 -1.12 -26.48 -1.68
N TYR A 195 -0.98 -27.14 -2.84
CA TYR A 195 -0.90 -28.58 -2.99
C TYR A 195 0.49 -28.90 -3.49
N TYR A 196 1.20 -29.74 -2.74
CA TYR A 196 2.63 -29.97 -2.92
C TYR A 196 3.40 -28.65 -2.87
N VAL A 197 4.37 -28.45 -3.77
CA VAL A 197 5.21 -27.24 -3.81
C VAL A 197 5.02 -26.40 -5.08
N HIS A 198 4.00 -26.70 -5.89
CA HIS A 198 3.85 -26.14 -7.24
C HIS A 198 2.45 -25.63 -7.61
N ASP A 199 1.41 -26.04 -6.88
CA ASP A 199 0.02 -25.83 -7.31
C ASP A 199 -0.80 -25.13 -6.23
N VAL A 200 -1.56 -24.10 -6.60
CA VAL A 200 -2.40 -23.33 -5.68
C VAL A 200 -3.86 -23.37 -6.14
N LYS A 201 -4.77 -23.68 -5.23
CA LYS A 201 -6.23 -23.75 -5.48
C LYS A 201 -7.03 -23.10 -4.36
N CYS A 202 -8.31 -22.86 -4.57
CA CYS A 202 -9.24 -22.38 -3.55
C CYS A 202 -10.05 -23.54 -2.93
N GLU A 203 -9.33 -24.58 -2.49
CA GLU A 203 -9.89 -25.82 -1.93
C GLU A 203 -9.46 -26.10 -0.49
N GLY A 204 -8.72 -25.16 0.11
CA GLY A 204 -8.11 -25.34 1.42
C GLY A 204 -9.12 -25.50 2.55
N PRO A 205 -8.80 -26.32 3.56
CA PRO A 205 -9.54 -26.36 4.83
C PRO A 205 -9.30 -25.08 5.64
N SER A 206 -9.78 -25.02 6.88
CA SER A 206 -9.51 -23.91 7.79
C SER A 206 -8.00 -23.74 8.01
N GLY A 207 -7.44 -22.58 7.66
CA GLY A 207 -6.01 -22.28 7.85
C GLY A 207 -5.40 -21.66 6.60
N GLY A 208 -5.58 -22.33 5.46
CA GLY A 208 -5.09 -21.87 4.16
C GLY A 208 -3.57 -21.81 4.03
N LEU A 209 -3.14 -21.33 2.87
CA LEU A 209 -1.76 -20.92 2.61
C LEU A 209 -1.57 -19.48 3.12
N ASP A 210 -0.61 -19.30 4.02
CA ASP A 210 -0.18 -17.97 4.46
C ASP A 210 0.88 -17.43 3.47
N VAL A 211 0.54 -16.36 2.76
CA VAL A 211 1.42 -15.69 1.79
C VAL A 211 1.90 -14.35 2.33
N GLY A 212 3.16 -14.01 2.06
CA GLY A 212 3.66 -12.65 2.24
C GLY A 212 3.18 -11.76 1.10
N VAL A 213 3.22 -10.44 1.32
CA VAL A 213 2.91 -9.43 0.30
C VAL A 213 4.18 -8.64 0.04
N ALA A 214 4.70 -8.73 -1.19
CA ALA A 214 5.83 -7.93 -1.65
C ALA A 214 5.31 -6.78 -2.54
N TYR A 215 5.86 -5.58 -2.36
CA TYR A 215 5.43 -4.35 -3.02
C TYR A 215 6.42 -3.92 -4.10
N HIS A 216 5.90 -3.31 -5.17
CA HIS A 216 6.71 -2.70 -6.21
C HIS A 216 6.41 -1.21 -6.35
N SER A 217 7.38 -0.47 -6.90
CA SER A 217 7.29 0.98 -7.11
C SER A 217 6.14 1.42 -8.03
N ASN A 218 5.73 0.55 -8.95
CA ASN A 218 4.58 0.78 -9.84
C ASN A 218 3.21 0.46 -9.17
N GLY A 219 3.19 0.08 -7.89
CA GLY A 219 1.98 -0.25 -7.14
C GLY A 219 1.40 -1.64 -7.41
N THR A 220 2.10 -2.50 -8.16
CA THR A 220 1.77 -3.93 -8.17
C THR A 220 2.31 -4.63 -6.93
N VAL A 221 1.74 -5.78 -6.61
CA VAL A 221 2.22 -6.67 -5.56
C VAL A 221 2.50 -8.07 -6.09
N CYS A 222 3.35 -8.80 -5.39
CA CYS A 222 3.51 -10.24 -5.54
C CYS A 222 3.14 -10.93 -4.23
N PHE A 223 2.52 -12.11 -4.32
CA PHE A 223 2.31 -12.96 -3.15
C PHE A 223 3.47 -13.94 -3.02
N THR A 224 4.20 -13.83 -1.92
CA THR A 224 5.39 -14.65 -1.64
C THR A 224 5.05 -15.85 -0.77
N ILE A 225 5.65 -16.99 -1.07
CA ILE A 225 5.45 -18.25 -0.38
C ILE A 225 6.79 -18.66 0.20
N SER A 226 6.95 -18.46 1.50
CA SER A 226 8.17 -18.74 2.25
C SER A 226 7.90 -19.64 3.44
N GLY A 227 8.87 -20.48 3.80
CA GLY A 227 8.78 -21.39 4.94
C GLY A 227 7.85 -22.59 4.72
N TYR A 228 7.44 -22.87 3.48
CA TYR A 228 6.63 -24.03 3.16
C TYR A 228 7.53 -25.28 3.02
N GLN A 229 7.05 -26.43 3.52
CA GLN A 229 7.81 -27.68 3.48
C GLN A 229 8.16 -28.06 2.04
N GLY A 230 9.43 -28.40 1.80
CA GLY A 230 9.93 -28.76 0.46
C GLY A 230 10.49 -27.59 -0.35
N GLN A 231 10.53 -26.37 0.20
CA GLN A 231 11.19 -25.22 -0.45
C GLN A 231 12.67 -25.02 -0.06
N ASN A 232 13.20 -25.79 0.90
CA ASN A 232 14.58 -25.66 1.41
C ASN A 232 14.93 -24.22 1.83
N GLY A 233 14.00 -23.53 2.50
CA GLY A 233 14.17 -22.14 2.94
C GLY A 233 13.99 -21.08 1.85
N ASN A 234 13.79 -21.47 0.59
CA ASN A 234 13.57 -20.52 -0.50
C ASN A 234 12.18 -19.88 -0.46
N THR A 235 12.09 -18.68 -1.03
CA THR A 235 10.81 -17.98 -1.25
C THR A 235 10.40 -18.13 -2.71
N TYR A 236 9.17 -18.61 -2.94
CA TYR A 236 8.55 -18.73 -4.26
C TYR A 236 7.39 -17.74 -4.41
N TYR A 237 6.76 -17.70 -5.58
CA TYR A 237 5.78 -16.69 -5.95
C TYR A 237 4.52 -17.33 -6.52
N LEU A 238 3.35 -16.86 -6.09
CA LEU A 238 2.08 -17.19 -6.75
C LEU A 238 2.05 -16.57 -8.15
N SER A 239 1.67 -17.35 -9.16
CA SER A 239 1.58 -16.93 -10.56
C SER A 239 0.15 -17.09 -11.08
N CYS A 240 -0.30 -16.20 -11.96
CA CYS A 240 -1.55 -16.39 -12.72
C CYS A 240 -1.43 -17.40 -13.88
N ASP A 241 -0.26 -17.99 -14.11
CA ASP A 241 -0.13 -19.10 -15.03
C ASP A 241 -0.83 -20.34 -14.49
N THR A 242 -1.36 -21.15 -15.40
CA THR A 242 -1.95 -22.45 -15.07
C THR A 242 -0.90 -23.34 -14.41
N GLY A 243 -1.28 -23.98 -13.31
CA GLY A 243 -0.49 -25.02 -12.67
C GLY A 243 -0.53 -26.33 -13.45
N ASN A 244 -0.20 -27.42 -12.77
CA ASN A 244 -0.21 -28.75 -13.36
C ASN A 244 -1.64 -29.19 -13.69
N ALA A 245 -1.85 -29.67 -14.92
CA ALA A 245 -3.15 -30.12 -15.41
C ALA A 245 -3.82 -31.18 -14.50
N ALA A 246 -3.03 -32.01 -13.81
CA ALA A 246 -3.53 -33.00 -12.86
C ALA A 246 -4.30 -32.38 -11.67
N TYR A 247 -4.07 -31.09 -11.37
CA TYR A 247 -4.72 -30.38 -10.27
C TYR A 247 -5.89 -29.49 -10.71
N ASN A 248 -6.37 -29.65 -11.96
CA ASN A 248 -7.65 -29.14 -12.48
C ASN A 248 -8.04 -27.74 -11.99
N GLY A 249 -7.49 -26.72 -12.66
CA GLY A 249 -7.69 -25.32 -12.28
C GLY A 249 -6.83 -24.94 -11.09
N SER A 250 -5.58 -25.37 -11.03
CA SER A 250 -4.58 -24.79 -10.14
C SER A 250 -3.87 -23.62 -10.83
N LEU A 251 -3.38 -22.70 -10.01
CA LEU A 251 -2.40 -21.70 -10.40
C LEU A 251 -0.99 -22.18 -10.04
N ALA A 252 0.00 -21.77 -10.83
CA ALA A 252 1.39 -22.18 -10.66
C ALA A 252 2.09 -21.43 -9.51
N VAL A 253 3.07 -22.10 -8.89
CA VAL A 253 4.06 -21.50 -7.99
C VAL A 253 5.41 -21.43 -8.70
N LYS A 254 5.95 -20.22 -8.87
CA LYS A 254 7.22 -19.97 -9.57
C LYS A 254 8.37 -19.72 -8.62
N ARG A 255 9.57 -20.20 -8.98
CA ARG A 255 10.79 -20.01 -8.19
C ARG A 255 11.39 -18.61 -8.35
N ALA A 256 11.12 -17.97 -9.48
CA ALA A 256 11.51 -16.61 -9.78
C ALA A 256 10.27 -15.80 -10.12
N GLU A 257 10.25 -14.54 -9.69
CA GLU A 257 9.20 -13.60 -10.03
C GLU A 257 9.31 -13.20 -11.51
N ASP A 258 8.17 -13.17 -12.20
CA ASP A 258 8.04 -12.52 -13.51
C ASP A 258 6.69 -11.78 -13.60
N SER A 259 6.32 -11.32 -14.79
CA SER A 259 5.10 -10.54 -14.99
C SER A 259 3.81 -11.26 -14.59
N THR A 260 3.80 -12.60 -14.56
CA THR A 260 2.60 -13.37 -14.21
C THR A 260 2.41 -13.49 -12.69
N CYS A 261 3.44 -13.15 -11.91
CA CYS A 261 3.39 -13.08 -10.44
C CYS A 261 2.97 -11.70 -9.92
N ARG A 262 2.74 -10.72 -10.81
CA ARG A 262 2.47 -9.32 -10.45
C ARG A 262 0.99 -8.99 -10.57
N PHE A 263 0.44 -8.47 -9.48
CA PHE A 263 -0.98 -8.20 -9.34
C PHE A 263 -1.26 -6.75 -8.95
N VAL A 264 -2.36 -6.22 -9.47
CA VAL A 264 -3.00 -5.00 -8.98
C VAL A 264 -4.07 -5.42 -7.96
N ILE A 265 -4.05 -4.76 -6.80
CA ILE A 265 -5.01 -5.01 -5.72
C ILE A 265 -5.99 -3.84 -5.63
N ASP A 266 -7.28 -4.17 -5.74
CA ASP A 266 -8.37 -3.23 -5.53
C ASP A 266 -9.23 -3.69 -4.35
N ASN A 267 -9.58 -2.78 -3.44
CA ASN A 267 -10.49 -3.09 -2.34
C ASN A 267 -11.94 -2.97 -2.80
N VAL A 268 -12.71 -4.03 -2.59
CA VAL A 268 -14.14 -4.12 -2.91
C VAL A 268 -15.00 -3.66 -1.73
N GLY A 269 -14.46 -3.73 -0.51
CA GLY A 269 -15.17 -3.42 0.75
C GLY A 269 -15.04 -1.98 1.28
N GLY A 270 -14.33 -1.10 0.58
CA GLY A 270 -14.44 0.34 0.80
C GLY A 270 -15.30 0.90 -0.32
N LEU A 271 -16.45 1.47 0.00
CA LEU A 271 -17.27 2.20 -0.98
C LEU A 271 -16.36 3.20 -1.72
N SER A 272 -15.97 2.88 -2.95
CA SER A 272 -15.23 3.78 -3.82
C SER A 272 -16.25 4.45 -4.74
N GLY A 273 -16.62 5.67 -4.39
CA GLY A 273 -17.32 6.56 -5.32
C GLY A 273 -16.30 7.16 -6.26
N HIS A 274 -16.41 6.90 -7.56
CA HIS A 274 -15.66 7.66 -8.55
C HIS A 274 -16.29 9.05 -8.68
N ILE A 275 -15.56 10.10 -8.27
CA ILE A 275 -15.90 11.48 -8.62
C ILE A 275 -15.24 11.76 -9.98
N ALA A 276 -16.05 11.76 -11.04
CA ALA A 276 -15.61 12.29 -12.33
C ALA A 276 -15.60 13.83 -12.23
N THR A 277 -14.41 14.42 -12.28
CA THR A 277 -14.24 15.84 -12.59
C THR A 277 -13.56 15.96 -13.94
N ASN A 278 -13.82 17.04 -14.67
CA ASN A 278 -13.31 17.23 -16.03
C ASN A 278 -11.77 17.29 -16.12
N ASN A 279 -11.00 17.21 -15.02
CA ASN A 279 -9.53 17.21 -15.06
C ASN A 279 -8.79 16.60 -13.83
N MET A 280 -9.42 15.75 -13.00
CA MET A 280 -8.71 15.01 -11.93
C MET A 280 -9.54 13.86 -11.39
N GLN A 281 -8.93 12.67 -11.22
CA GLN A 281 -9.50 11.57 -10.46
C GLN A 281 -9.20 11.78 -8.96
N VAL A 282 -10.24 11.89 -8.14
CA VAL A 282 -10.10 11.89 -6.67
C VAL A 282 -10.75 10.61 -6.14
N ARG A 283 -9.96 9.76 -5.46
CA ARG A 283 -10.47 8.59 -4.71
C ARG A 283 -11.02 9.09 -3.37
N CYS A 284 -12.30 8.86 -3.08
CA CYS A 284 -12.85 9.03 -1.73
C CYS A 284 -13.39 7.68 -1.22
N LEU A 285 -13.09 7.37 0.04
CA LEU A 285 -13.59 6.19 0.75
C LEU A 285 -14.92 6.55 1.41
N LEU A 286 -15.97 5.73 1.24
CA LEU A 286 -17.14 5.79 2.11
C LEU A 286 -17.14 4.65 3.14
N TYR A 287 -17.44 4.99 4.40
CA TYR A 287 -17.69 4.05 5.48
C TYR A 287 -19.20 3.74 5.59
N PRO A 288 -19.61 2.62 6.21
CA PRO A 288 -21.00 2.18 6.30
C PRO A 288 -21.95 3.15 7.03
N HIS A 289 -21.44 4.24 7.60
CA HIS A 289 -22.22 5.40 8.02
C HIS A 289 -21.66 6.65 7.31
N TRP A 290 -22.30 7.02 6.19
CA TRP A 290 -22.26 8.33 5.49
C TRP A 290 -21.07 9.26 5.80
N LEU A 291 -19.84 8.80 5.55
CA LEU A 291 -18.64 9.63 5.69
C LEU A 291 -17.86 9.59 4.38
N ILE A 292 -17.81 10.72 3.66
CA ILE A 292 -16.94 10.91 2.51
C ILE A 292 -15.65 11.54 3.02
N VAL A 293 -14.55 10.79 3.01
CA VAL A 293 -13.21 11.33 3.30
C VAL A 293 -12.49 11.59 1.99
N CYS A 294 -12.27 12.86 1.66
CA CYS A 294 -11.48 13.26 0.51
C CYS A 294 -10.19 13.93 0.99
N PHE A 295 -9.04 13.35 0.65
CA PHE A 295 -7.74 13.90 0.98
C PHE A 295 -7.40 15.04 0.01
N ARG A 296 -7.40 16.28 0.53
CA ARG A 296 -7.01 17.54 -0.13
C ARG A 296 -7.76 17.91 -1.43
N PRO A 297 -8.98 18.47 -1.35
CA PRO A 297 -9.61 19.01 -2.55
C PRO A 297 -9.42 20.53 -2.66
N LYS A 298 -8.61 20.99 -3.61
CA LYS A 298 -8.93 22.19 -4.39
C LYS A 298 -10.02 21.83 -5.40
N ILE A 299 -11.19 21.39 -4.95
CA ILE A 299 -12.31 21.04 -5.84
C ILE A 299 -13.28 22.23 -5.86
N SER A 300 -13.19 23.05 -6.90
CA SER A 300 -14.27 23.94 -7.33
C SER A 300 -14.82 23.40 -8.64
N GLY A 301 -16.08 22.96 -8.68
CA GLY A 301 -16.64 22.37 -9.90
C GLY A 301 -18.00 21.70 -9.70
N ILE A 302 -18.49 21.12 -10.79
CA ILE A 302 -19.68 20.25 -10.79
C ILE A 302 -19.20 18.81 -10.67
N ILE A 303 -19.81 18.04 -9.76
CA ILE A 303 -19.56 16.62 -9.58
C ILE A 303 -20.85 15.81 -9.70
N ALA A 304 -20.70 14.51 -9.94
CA ALA A 304 -21.76 13.53 -9.74
C ALA A 304 -21.22 12.38 -8.89
N ILE A 305 -22.09 11.80 -8.07
CA ILE A 305 -21.74 10.71 -7.14
C ILE A 305 -22.46 9.45 -7.61
N LYS A 306 -21.75 8.34 -7.77
CA LYS A 306 -22.29 7.05 -8.26
C LYS A 306 -22.11 5.98 -7.18
N ASP A 307 -23.11 5.12 -7.01
CA ASP A 307 -23.00 3.94 -6.16
C ASP A 307 -22.35 2.75 -6.88
N VAL A 308 -22.12 1.68 -6.12
CA VAL A 308 -21.51 0.43 -6.60
C VAL A 308 -22.34 -0.29 -7.67
N HIS A 309 -23.63 0.01 -7.80
CA HIS A 309 -24.53 -0.55 -8.80
C HIS A 309 -24.64 0.35 -10.05
N GLY A 310 -23.83 1.40 -10.11
CA GLY A 310 -23.82 2.33 -11.22
C GLY A 310 -24.98 3.32 -11.23
N ARG A 311 -25.66 3.54 -10.10
CA ARG A 311 -26.73 4.54 -9.95
C ARG A 311 -26.15 5.85 -9.42
N TYR A 312 -26.56 6.99 -9.98
CA TYR A 312 -26.18 8.31 -9.50
C TYR A 312 -27.04 8.75 -8.31
N LEU A 313 -26.41 9.41 -7.34
CA LEU A 313 -27.07 10.15 -6.26
C LEU A 313 -27.81 11.33 -6.86
N LYS A 314 -29.11 11.44 -6.59
CA LYS A 314 -29.95 12.53 -7.05
C LYS A 314 -30.62 13.26 -5.90
N VAL A 315 -30.90 14.55 -6.13
CA VAL A 315 -31.87 15.30 -5.34
C VAL A 315 -33.26 14.99 -5.87
N THR A 316 -34.12 14.37 -5.05
CA THR A 316 -35.52 14.10 -5.39
C THR A 316 -36.32 15.40 -5.43
N ASP A 317 -37.50 15.37 -6.05
CA ASP A 317 -38.40 16.53 -6.11
C ASP A 317 -38.86 17.01 -4.72
N SER A 318 -38.88 16.10 -3.74
CA SER A 318 -39.13 16.35 -2.31
C SER A 318 -37.91 16.82 -1.50
N ASN A 319 -36.79 17.17 -2.16
CA ASN A 319 -35.52 17.57 -1.53
C ASN A 319 -34.83 16.44 -0.72
N GLY A 320 -35.19 15.18 -0.96
CA GLY A 320 -34.48 14.02 -0.47
C GLY A 320 -33.26 13.67 -1.33
N LEU A 321 -32.43 12.73 -0.86
CA LEU A 321 -31.29 12.20 -1.60
C LEU A 321 -31.50 10.71 -1.85
N VAL A 322 -31.38 10.27 -3.11
CA VAL A 322 -31.57 8.86 -3.49
C VAL A 322 -30.62 8.40 -4.60
N PHE A 323 -30.14 7.16 -4.51
CA PHE A 323 -29.43 6.48 -5.59
C PHE A 323 -30.42 5.69 -6.45
N GLN A 324 -30.85 6.26 -7.57
CA GLN A 324 -31.98 5.68 -8.34
C GLN A 324 -31.73 5.52 -9.84
N SER A 325 -30.91 6.36 -10.47
CA SER A 325 -30.84 6.42 -11.94
C SER A 325 -29.44 6.12 -12.47
N ARG A 326 -29.36 5.37 -13.57
CA ARG A 326 -28.09 5.12 -14.29
C ARG A 326 -27.70 6.28 -15.22
N ASN A 327 -28.57 7.28 -15.41
CA ASN A 327 -28.33 8.41 -16.30
C ASN A 327 -27.84 9.64 -15.52
N LEU A 328 -26.80 10.29 -16.04
CA LEU A 328 -26.27 11.55 -15.52
C LEU A 328 -27.13 12.72 -16.02
N ASP A 329 -28.07 13.19 -15.21
CA ASP A 329 -28.87 14.38 -15.49
C ASP A 329 -28.59 15.52 -14.50
N ASN A 330 -29.32 16.63 -14.60
CA ASN A 330 -29.06 17.78 -13.73
C ASN A 330 -29.38 17.51 -12.25
N GLN A 331 -30.31 16.61 -11.94
CA GLN A 331 -30.61 16.21 -10.55
C GLN A 331 -29.47 15.39 -9.93
N ALA A 332 -28.63 14.78 -10.76
CA ALA A 332 -27.44 14.03 -10.36
C ALA A 332 -26.15 14.87 -10.25
N LYS A 333 -26.24 16.18 -10.53
CA LYS A 333 -25.09 17.10 -10.51
C LYS A 333 -25.10 18.00 -9.28
N PHE A 334 -23.93 18.16 -8.67
CA PHE A 334 -23.72 18.97 -7.47
C PHE A 334 -22.58 19.96 -7.68
N HIS A 335 -22.80 21.23 -7.35
CA HIS A 335 -21.71 22.18 -7.15
C HIS A 335 -21.00 21.90 -5.83
N VAL A 336 -19.68 21.84 -5.87
CA VAL A 336 -18.84 21.67 -4.68
C VAL A 336 -18.28 23.02 -4.27
N LYS A 337 -18.49 23.38 -3.00
CA LYS A 337 -17.85 24.56 -2.39
C LYS A 337 -17.20 24.17 -1.06
N LEU A 338 -15.95 24.57 -0.89
CA LEU A 338 -15.27 24.49 0.40
C LEU A 338 -15.57 25.78 1.19
N GLN A 339 -16.17 25.66 2.36
CA GLN A 339 -16.41 26.79 3.28
C GLN A 339 -16.08 26.35 4.71
N ASN A 340 -15.23 27.11 5.40
CA ASN A 340 -14.83 26.87 6.79
C ASN A 340 -14.32 25.43 7.05
N GLY A 341 -13.51 24.89 6.12
CA GLY A 341 -12.99 23.52 6.22
C GLY A 341 -14.03 22.41 5.99
N ARG A 342 -15.26 22.76 5.60
CA ARG A 342 -16.34 21.80 5.28
C ARG A 342 -16.62 21.80 3.77
N LEU A 343 -16.85 20.61 3.23
CA LEU A 343 -17.26 20.40 1.85
C LEU A 343 -18.79 20.49 1.75
N ASN A 344 -19.30 21.47 1.01
CA ASN A 344 -20.72 21.64 0.76
C ASN A 344 -21.07 21.15 -0.66
N LEU A 345 -22.12 20.34 -0.76
CA LEU A 345 -22.71 19.87 -2.02
C LEU A 345 -24.01 20.62 -2.27
N ILE A 346 -24.11 21.33 -3.39
CA ILE A 346 -25.28 22.13 -3.78
C ILE A 346 -25.88 21.51 -5.04
N GLY A 347 -27.10 20.96 -4.94
CA GLY A 347 -27.79 20.35 -6.09
C GLY A 347 -28.18 21.38 -7.16
N ILE A 348 -28.17 20.97 -8.43
CA ILE A 348 -28.53 21.82 -9.56
C ILE A 348 -29.99 21.52 -9.99
N ARG A 349 -30.93 22.43 -9.70
CA ARG A 349 -32.33 22.34 -10.20
C ARG A 349 -32.56 23.24 -11.41
N ARG A 350 -33.50 22.84 -12.28
CA ARG A 350 -33.91 23.57 -13.49
C ARG A 350 -34.64 24.90 -13.22
N SER A 351 -34.90 25.25 -11.97
CA SER A 351 -35.41 26.56 -11.58
C SER A 351 -35.24 26.71 -10.07
N LEU A 352 -34.56 27.78 -9.65
CA LEU A 352 -34.17 28.15 -8.28
C LEU A 352 -33.06 27.28 -7.62
N LEU A 353 -32.01 27.98 -7.19
CA LEU A 353 -30.95 27.50 -6.29
C LEU A 353 -31.57 27.14 -4.93
N SER A 354 -31.99 25.88 -4.74
CA SER A 354 -32.24 25.35 -3.40
C SER A 354 -30.90 25.01 -2.74
N VAL A 355 -30.49 25.82 -1.76
CA VAL A 355 -29.32 25.52 -0.92
C VAL A 355 -29.75 24.46 0.10
N ILE A 356 -29.53 23.18 -0.19
CA ILE A 356 -29.54 22.15 0.84
C ILE A 356 -28.25 22.32 1.64
N LYS A 357 -28.33 23.01 2.77
CA LYS A 357 -27.23 23.13 3.72
C LYS A 357 -27.12 21.80 4.47
N LEU A 358 -26.14 20.96 4.11
CA LEU A 358 -25.78 19.81 4.95
C LEU A 358 -25.11 20.35 6.23
N THR A 359 -25.90 20.55 7.29
CA THR A 359 -25.39 21.16 8.53
C THR A 359 -24.58 20.19 9.42
N HIS A 360 -24.60 18.89 9.14
CA HIS A 360 -23.86 17.90 9.94
C HIS A 360 -23.19 16.83 9.08
N LEU A 361 -22.06 17.18 8.46
CA LEU A 361 -20.98 16.22 8.25
C LEU A 361 -19.86 16.61 9.22
N PHE A 362 -19.69 15.85 10.31
CA PHE A 362 -18.64 16.10 11.30
C PHE A 362 -17.31 15.57 10.77
N PHE A 363 -16.34 16.46 10.60
CA PHE A 363 -14.93 16.10 10.45
C PHE A 363 -14.27 16.29 11.82
N LYS A 364 -14.03 15.21 12.56
CA LYS A 364 -13.21 15.28 13.78
C LYS A 364 -11.77 14.97 13.39
N GLY A 365 -11.03 16.00 12.97
CA GLY A 365 -9.58 15.96 12.97
C GLY A 365 -9.11 16.36 14.36
N THR A 366 -8.53 15.43 15.13
CA THR A 366 -7.73 15.81 16.29
C THR A 366 -6.49 16.56 15.77
N MET A 367 -6.49 17.88 15.93
CA MET A 367 -5.28 18.68 15.81
C MET A 367 -4.42 18.38 17.04
N GLY A 368 -3.29 17.70 16.84
CA GLY A 368 -2.17 17.82 17.78
C GLY A 368 -1.63 19.24 17.64
N ASN A 369 -1.68 20.00 18.73
CA ASN A 369 -1.12 21.35 18.79
C ASN A 369 0.40 21.31 18.58
N MET A 370 0.89 22.40 17.99
CA MET A 370 2.29 22.77 17.80
C MET A 370 3.15 22.60 19.05
#